data_AF-A0A3D0ZKM9-F1
#
_entry.id   AF-A0A3D0ZKM9-F1
#
_cell.length_a   1.000
_cell.length_b   1.000
_cell.length_c   1.000
_cell.angle_alpha   90.00
_cell.angle_beta   90.00
_cell.angle_gamma   90.00
#
_symmetry.space_group_name_H-M   'P 1'
#
loop_
_entity.id
_entity.type
_entity.pdbx_description
1 polymer ?
#
loop_
_entity_poly.entity_id
_entity_poly.type
_entity_poly.pdbx_seq_one_letter_code
_entity_poly.pdbx_strand_id
1 'polypeptide(L)'
;ADIGLKGMMLPTPDGDPSPGFQVHLGGGLASSTREEAGLGRTVRGLKVYVHDLPDYVERVVRTFVAQRAEGQTFAEWAHAADEEALQ
;
A
#
# COMPACT_ATOMS: atom_id res chain seq x y z
N ALA A 1 3.81 2.87 8.62
CA ALA A 1 4.76 2.48 7.57
C ALA A 1 4.21 2.93 6.24
N ASP A 2 5.08 3.31 5.30
CA ASP A 2 4.66 3.70 3.95
C ASP A 2 3.90 2.57 3.27
N ILE A 3 4.34 1.32 3.44
CA ILE A 3 3.62 0.12 3.02
C ILE A 3 3.42 -0.77 4.25
N GLY A 4 2.19 -0.84 4.75
CA GLY A 4 1.79 -1.66 5.89
C GLY A 4 1.13 -2.96 5.43
N LEU A 5 1.66 -4.10 5.88
CA LEU A 5 1.16 -5.42 5.55
C LEU A 5 0.49 -6.07 6.76
N LYS A 6 -0.82 -6.32 6.67
CA LYS A 6 -1.56 -7.05 7.70
C LYS A 6 -1.91 -8.44 7.17
N GLY A 7 -1.28 -9.48 7.74
CA GLY A 7 -1.51 -10.87 7.34
C GLY A 7 -2.95 -11.32 7.57
N MET A 8 -3.49 -12.10 6.62
CA MET A 8 -4.81 -12.73 6.69
C MET A 8 -4.91 -13.93 5.72
N MET A 9 -5.96 -14.73 5.88
CA MET A 9 -6.32 -15.75 4.88
C MET A 9 -7.23 -15.12 3.83
N LEU A 10 -6.91 -15.33 2.55
CA LEU A 10 -7.64 -14.84 1.39
C LEU A 10 -8.42 -15.98 0.73
N PRO A 11 -9.66 -15.72 0.27
CA PRO A 11 -10.46 -16.74 -0.41
C PRO A 11 -9.86 -17.06 -1.77
N THR A 12 -9.71 -18.34 -2.09
CA THR A 12 -9.25 -18.81 -3.41
C THR A 12 -10.42 -19.36 -4.23
N PRO A 13 -10.27 -19.48 -5.57
CA PRO A 13 -11.26 -20.14 -6.42
C PRO A 13 -11.49 -21.61 -6.06
N ASP A 14 -10.45 -22.30 -5.57
CA ASP A 14 -10.47 -23.73 -5.24
C ASP A 14 -11.07 -24.04 -3.87
N GLY A 15 -11.50 -23.01 -3.13
CA GLY A 15 -12.18 -23.13 -1.84
C GLY A 15 -11.25 -23.17 -0.63
N ASP A 16 -9.98 -23.53 -0.81
CA ASP A 16 -8.98 -23.53 0.27
C ASP A 16 -8.33 -22.15 0.43
N PRO A 17 -8.58 -21.41 1.54
CA PRO A 17 -8.03 -20.08 1.72
C PRO A 17 -6.50 -20.09 1.70
N SER A 18 -5.90 -19.12 1.01
CA SER A 18 -4.44 -18.98 0.90
C SER A 18 -3.93 -17.77 1.68
N PRO A 19 -2.69 -17.82 2.22
CA PRO A 19 -2.11 -16.68 2.93
C PRO A 19 -1.97 -15.44 2.02
N GLY A 20 -2.23 -14.27 2.60
CA GLY A 20 -2.01 -12.98 1.94
C GLY A 20 -2.05 -11.81 2.92
N PHE A 21 -2.11 -10.60 2.37
CA PHE A 21 -2.04 -9.35 3.12
C PHE A 21 -3.16 -8.39 2.73
N GLN A 22 -3.79 -7.76 3.72
CA GLN A 22 -4.47 -6.48 3.54
C GLN A 22 -3.41 -5.38 3.58
N VAL A 23 -3.32 -4.58 2.52
CA VAL A 23 -2.32 -3.51 2.41
C VAL A 23 -2.90 -2.18 2.89
N HIS A 24 -2.08 -1.42 3.62
CA HIS A 24 -2.35 -0.04 4.06
C HIS A 24 -1.20 0.86 3.59
N LEU A 25 -1.51 2.03 3.02
CA LEU A 25 -0.49 2.88 2.38
C LEU A 25 -0.35 4.25 3.06
N GLY A 26 0.86 4.77 3.16
CA GLY A 26 1.14 6.14 3.58
C GLY A 26 1.03 6.44 5.08
N GLY A 27 1.07 5.41 5.94
CA GLY A 27 1.01 5.59 7.39
C GLY A 27 2.38 5.92 8.00
N GLY A 28 2.42 6.63 9.13
CA GLY A 28 3.67 6.89 9.85
C GLY A 28 3.44 7.72 11.10
N LEU A 29 4.39 7.64 12.03
CA LEU A 29 4.45 8.53 13.18
C LEU A 29 5.06 9.87 12.77
N ALA A 30 4.82 10.91 13.58
CA ALA A 30 5.58 12.14 13.46
C ALA A 30 7.07 11.85 13.71
N SER A 31 7.94 12.48 12.94
CA SER A 31 9.40 12.34 12.99
C SER A 31 10.08 13.63 12.58
N SER A 32 11.42 13.69 12.66
CA SER A 32 12.19 14.84 12.15
C SER A 32 12.02 15.08 10.65
N THR A 33 11.45 14.13 9.91
CA THR A 33 11.17 14.23 8.46
C THR A 33 9.68 14.20 8.15
N ARG A 34 8.82 14.25 9.18
CA ARG A 34 7.35 14.21 9.03
C ARG A 34 6.71 14.91 10.22
N GLU A 35 6.24 16.14 10.02
CA GLU A 35 5.69 16.95 11.12
C GLU A 35 4.43 16.31 11.73
N GLU A 36 3.57 15.70 10.92
CA GLU A 36 2.31 15.10 11.36
C GLU A 36 2.28 13.56 11.25
N ALA A 37 1.80 12.92 12.32
CA ALA A 37 1.49 11.49 12.30
C ALA A 37 0.22 11.23 11.46
N GLY A 38 0.17 10.08 10.78
CA GLY A 38 -0.98 9.69 9.97
C GLY A 38 -1.17 8.18 9.92
N LEU A 39 -2.42 7.73 9.97
CA LEU A 39 -2.77 6.34 9.71
C LEU A 39 -2.60 6.01 8.22
N GLY A 40 -2.28 4.75 7.92
CA GLY A 40 -2.25 4.30 6.53
C GLY A 40 -3.66 4.28 5.93
N ARG A 41 -3.79 4.74 4.68
CA ARG A 41 -5.00 4.62 3.88
C ARG A 41 -5.29 3.14 3.62
N THR A 42 -6.49 2.71 3.97
CA THR A 42 -7.03 1.40 3.58
C THR A 42 -7.73 1.56 2.24
N VAL A 43 -7.20 0.94 1.19
CA VAL A 43 -7.86 0.91 -0.12
C VAL A 43 -8.82 -0.28 -0.15
N ARG A 44 -10.06 -0.04 -0.60
CA ARG A 44 -11.08 -1.08 -0.63
C ARG A 44 -10.65 -2.20 -1.57
N GLY A 45 -10.71 -3.44 -1.09
CA GLY A 45 -10.38 -4.62 -1.90
C GLY A 45 -8.88 -4.87 -2.13
N LEU A 46 -8.00 -3.97 -1.67
CA LEU A 46 -6.56 -4.12 -1.86
C LEU A 46 -5.98 -5.21 -0.97
N LYS A 47 -5.99 -6.43 -1.51
CA LYS A 47 -5.47 -7.64 -0.88
C LYS A 47 -4.54 -8.33 -1.85
N VAL A 48 -3.41 -8.79 -1.35
CA VAL A 48 -2.35 -9.37 -2.19
C VAL A 48 -1.96 -10.72 -1.62
N TYR A 49 -1.91 -11.76 -2.45
CA TYR A 49 -1.40 -13.05 -2.02
C TYR A 49 0.09 -12.95 -1.73
N VAL A 50 0.61 -13.86 -0.89
CA VAL A 50 2.05 -13.87 -0.56
C VAL A 50 2.93 -13.94 -1.81
N HIS A 51 2.53 -14.73 -2.81
CA HIS A 51 3.31 -14.90 -4.04
C HIS A 51 3.29 -13.67 -4.97
N ASP A 52 2.25 -12.84 -4.89
CA ASP A 52 2.10 -11.63 -5.70
C ASP A 52 2.70 -10.37 -5.02
N LEU A 53 3.12 -10.48 -3.76
CA LEU A 53 3.58 -9.34 -2.98
C LEU A 53 4.77 -8.60 -3.61
N PRO A 54 5.83 -9.28 -4.13
CA PRO A 54 6.93 -8.58 -4.77
C PRO A 54 6.47 -7.73 -5.97
N ASP A 55 5.63 -8.29 -6.83
CA ASP A 55 5.12 -7.61 -8.03
C ASP A 55 4.22 -6.42 -7.67
N TYR A 56 3.42 -6.57 -6.62
CA TYR A 56 2.63 -5.47 -6.08
C TYR A 56 3.51 -4.32 -5.58
N VAL A 57 4.52 -4.62 -4.77
CA VAL A 57 5.43 -3.61 -4.20
C VAL A 57 6.20 -2.90 -5.32
N GLU A 58 6.69 -3.64 -6.31
CA GLU A 58 7.36 -3.03 -7.46
C GLU A 58 6.43 -2.09 -8.22
N ARG A 59 5.21 -2.56 -8.55
CA ARG A 59 4.23 -1.75 -9.28
C ARG A 59 3.91 -0.45 -8.56
N VAL A 60 3.52 -0.51 -7.28
CA VAL A 60 3.11 0.69 -6.53
C VAL A 60 4.27 1.69 -6.35
N VAL A 61 5.49 1.19 -6.15
CA VAL A 61 6.69 2.06 -6.03
C VAL A 61 7.03 2.72 -7.37
N ARG A 62 6.94 1.98 -8.48
CA ARG A 62 7.17 2.56 -9.82
C ARG A 62 6.10 3.59 -10.17
N THR A 63 4.84 3.32 -9.86
CA THR A 63 3.74 4.26 -10.07
C THR A 63 3.96 5.54 -9.27
N PHE A 64 4.36 5.42 -7.99
CA PHE A 64 4.74 6.58 -7.18
C PHE A 64 5.86 7.40 -7.85
N VAL A 65 6.95 6.76 -8.28
CA VAL A 65 8.07 7.47 -8.92
C VAL A 65 7.64 8.17 -10.21
N ALA A 66 6.73 7.58 -10.97
CA ALA A 66 6.24 8.13 -12.24
C ALA A 66 5.26 9.29 -12.06
N GLN A 67 4.47 9.30 -10.97
CA GLN A 67 3.36 10.24 -10.79
C GLN A 67 3.63 11.33 -9.74
N ARG A 68 4.60 11.13 -8.84
CA ARG A 68 4.86 12.07 -7.75
C ARG A 68 5.28 13.45 -8.27
N ALA A 69 4.82 14.48 -7.59
CA ALA A 69 5.39 15.81 -7.75
C ALA A 69 6.79 15.88 -7.12
N GLU A 70 7.57 16.91 -7.49
CA GLU A 70 8.88 17.16 -6.89
C GLU A 70 8.73 17.36 -5.37
N GLY A 71 9.55 16.65 -4.59
CA GLY A 71 9.53 16.70 -3.12
C GLY A 71 8.37 15.97 -2.46
N GLN A 72 7.40 15.44 -3.22
CA GLN A 72 6.25 14.73 -2.65
C GLN A 72 6.67 13.40 -2.03
N THR A 73 6.26 13.18 -0.79
CA THR A 73 6.48 11.93 -0.06
C THR A 73 5.55 10.83 -0.54
N PHE A 74 5.90 9.56 -0.27
CA PHE A 74 5.03 8.42 -0.59
C PHE A 74 3.67 8.52 0.11
N ALA A 75 3.67 8.99 1.37
CA ALA A 75 2.44 9.13 2.14
C ALA A 75 1.49 10.15 1.51
N GLU A 76 1.98 11.33 1.15
CA GLU A 76 1.17 12.38 0.51
C GLU A 76 0.60 11.88 -0.82
N TRP A 77 1.42 11.24 -1.64
CA TRP A 77 0.96 10.65 -2.90
C TRP A 77 -0.10 9.57 -2.67
N ALA A 78 0.14 8.62 -1.76
CA ALA A 78 -0.80 7.52 -1.51
C ALA A 78 -2.17 8.00 -0.99
N HIS A 79 -2.22 9.12 -0.26
CA HIS A 79 -3.48 9.72 0.18
C HIS A 79 -4.21 10.47 -0.94
N ALA A 80 -3.48 11.07 -1.89
CA ALA A 80 -4.06 11.84 -2.98
C ALA A 80 -4.36 11.02 -4.24
N ALA A 81 -3.67 9.91 -4.46
CA ALA A 81 -3.77 9.11 -5.67
C ALA A 81 -5.15 8.44 -5.84
N ASP A 82 -5.58 8.29 -7.08
CA ASP A 82 -6.75 7.49 -7.42
C ASP A 82 -6.54 6.02 -7.03
N GLU A 83 -7.62 5.32 -6.68
CA GLU A 83 -7.50 3.93 -6.22
C GLU A 83 -6.85 3.01 -7.25
N GLU A 84 -7.07 3.25 -8.55
CA GLU A 84 -6.46 2.48 -9.64
C GLU A 84 -4.94 2.54 -9.63
N ALA A 85 -4.35 3.67 -9.20
CA ALA A 85 -2.90 3.82 -9.10
C ALA A 85 -2.30 3.05 -7.91
N LEU A 86 -3.13 2.61 -6.97
CA LEU A 86 -2.74 1.92 -5.74
C LEU A 86 -2.97 0.39 -5.78
N GLN A 87 -3.65 -0.11 -6.82
CA GLN A 87 -3.97 -1.53 -7.03
C GLN A 87 -2.85 -2.31 -7.71
#